data_AF-A0A843VZA4-F1
#
_entry.id   AF-A0A843VZA4-F1
#
_cell.length_a   1.000
_cell.length_b   1.000
_cell.length_c   1.000
_cell.angle_alpha   90.00
_cell.angle_beta   90.00
_cell.angle_gamma   90.00
#
_symmetry.space_group_name_H-M   'P 1'
#
loop_
_entity.id
_entity.type
_entity.pdbx_description
1 polymer ?
#
loop_
_entity_poly.entity_id
_entity_poly.type
_entity_poly.pdbx_seq_one_letter_code
_entity_poly.pdbx_strand_id
1 'polypeptide(L)'
;MTTHRVEAVAISLLVMLFAAGGEWVDYPSGVRCCSDIPVERCDPRSPDANAACRDVCHYGGCRRGGQCEDGVLLGRFCHCNC
;
A
#
# COMPACT_ATOMS: atom_id res chain seq x y z
N MET A 1 26.09 25.23 22.36
CA MET A 1 26.29 24.67 21.00
C MET A 1 26.00 23.17 20.89
N THR A 2 25.75 22.46 21.99
CA THR A 2 25.44 21.02 22.00
C THR A 2 23.94 20.73 21.89
N THR A 3 23.06 21.56 22.47
CA THR A 3 21.60 21.33 22.51
C THR A 3 20.94 21.23 21.13
N HIS A 4 21.24 22.15 20.21
CA HIS A 4 20.68 22.13 18.84
C HIS A 4 21.09 20.90 18.02
N ARG A 5 22.26 20.30 18.31
CA ARG A 5 22.70 19.08 17.63
C ARG A 5 21.92 17.85 18.13
N VAL A 6 21.60 17.82 19.42
CA VAL A 6 20.82 16.73 20.03
C VAL A 6 19.36 16.77 19.54
N GLU A 7 18.76 17.96 19.47
CA GLU A 7 17.41 18.14 18.92
C GLU A 7 17.33 17.74 17.45
N ALA A 8 18.30 18.17 16.62
CA ALA A 8 18.34 17.80 15.21
C ALA A 8 18.44 16.28 15.01
N VAL A 9 19.30 15.61 15.78
CA VAL A 9 19.46 14.14 15.71
C VAL A 9 18.18 13.43 16.15
N ALA A 10 17.52 13.90 17.22
CA ALA A 10 16.26 13.35 17.68
C ALA A 10 15.14 13.49 16.63
N ILE A 11 15.04 14.66 15.99
CA ILE A 11 14.06 14.92 14.93
C ILE A 11 14.33 14.02 13.71
N SER A 12 15.60 13.88 13.29
CA SER A 12 15.95 13.00 12.17
C SER A 12 15.63 11.53 12.44
N LEU A 13 15.90 11.04 13.65
CA LEU A 13 15.53 9.68 14.07
C LEU A 13 14.01 9.47 14.04
N LEU A 14 13.26 10.47 14.53
CA LEU A 14 11.80 10.42 14.54
C LEU A 14 11.22 10.33 13.12
N VAL A 15 11.74 11.12 12.18
CA VAL A 15 11.30 11.09 10.76
C VAL A 15 11.59 9.73 10.12
N MET A 16 12.75 9.13 10.38
CA MET A 16 13.12 7.81 9.86
C MET A 16 12.22 6.69 10.40
N LEU A 17 11.78 6.79 11.66
CA LEU A 17 10.85 5.83 12.29
C LEU A 17 9.46 5.83 11.62
N PHE A 18 9.00 6.97 11.10
CA PHE A 18 7.69 7.07 10.44
C PHE A 18 7.73 6.79 8.92
N ALA A 19 8.91 6.84 8.29
CA ALA A 19 9.06 6.63 6.85
C ALA A 19 9.06 5.15 6.41
N ALA A 20 8.98 4.20 7.34
CA ALA A 20 9.08 2.77 7.05
C ALA A 20 7.78 2.11 6.52
N GLY A 21 6.69 2.86 6.44
CA GLY A 21 5.37 2.36 6.01
C GLY A 21 5.05 2.63 4.55
N GLY A 22 5.96 2.32 3.63
CA GLY A 22 5.68 2.36 2.19
C GLY A 22 5.41 0.95 1.67
N GLU A 23 4.15 0.61 1.41
CA GLU A 23 3.80 -0.66 0.78
C GLU A 23 4.11 -0.58 -0.72
N TRP A 24 5.32 -0.98 -1.10
CA TRP A 24 5.68 -1.11 -2.51
C TRP A 24 4.89 -2.26 -3.11
N VAL A 25 4.03 -1.95 -4.08
CA VAL A 25 3.34 -2.94 -4.89
C VAL A 25 3.96 -2.89 -6.29
N ASP A 26 4.51 -4.00 -6.76
CA ASP A 26 4.82 -4.14 -8.18
C ASP A 26 3.54 -3.87 -8.97
N TYR A 27 3.60 -3.00 -9.98
CA TYR A 27 2.45 -2.65 -10.83
C TYR A 27 2.43 -3.61 -12.04
N PRO A 28 1.72 -4.74 -11.98
CA PRO A 28 1.52 -5.56 -13.16
C PRO A 28 0.79 -4.73 -14.24
N SER A 29 1.29 -4.79 -15.46
CA SER A 29 0.57 -4.25 -16.62
C SER A 29 -0.42 -5.30 -17.15
N GLY A 30 -1.58 -4.86 -17.64
CA GLY A 30 -2.62 -5.76 -18.17
C GLY A 30 -3.55 -6.34 -17.10
N VAL A 31 -3.69 -5.66 -15.96
CA VAL A 31 -4.66 -6.01 -14.93
C VAL A 31 -6.07 -5.91 -15.50
N ARG A 32 -6.84 -7.01 -15.37
CA ARG A 32 -8.25 -7.04 -15.78
C ARG A 32 -9.11 -6.52 -14.63
N CYS A 33 -10.25 -5.92 -14.96
CA CYS A 33 -11.28 -5.73 -13.94
C CYS A 33 -11.84 -7.10 -13.53
N CYS A 34 -12.40 -7.18 -12.32
CA CYS A 34 -12.92 -8.41 -11.73
C CYS A 34 -11.85 -9.48 -11.50
N SER A 35 -10.62 -9.08 -11.17
CA SER A 35 -9.52 -9.99 -10.88
C SER A 35 -8.92 -9.73 -9.51
N ASP A 36 -8.45 -10.80 -8.88
CA ASP A 36 -7.82 -10.76 -7.57
C ASP A 36 -6.30 -10.82 -7.73
N ILE A 37 -5.61 -9.88 -7.10
CA ILE A 37 -4.14 -9.83 -7.05
C ILE A 37 -3.73 -10.23 -5.64
N PRO A 38 -2.96 -11.33 -5.46
CA PRO A 38 -2.49 -11.71 -4.14
C PRO A 38 -1.47 -10.68 -3.64
N VAL A 39 -1.75 -10.05 -2.51
CA VAL A 39 -0.85 -9.05 -1.89
C VAL A 39 -0.83 -9.31 -0.39
N GLU A 40 0.32 -9.75 0.12
CA GLU A 40 0.45 -10.18 1.52
C GLU A 40 0.07 -9.11 2.56
N ARG A 41 0.13 -7.83 2.16
CA ARG A 41 -0.11 -6.70 3.06
C ARG A 41 -1.37 -5.89 2.73
N CYS A 42 -2.31 -6.47 1.97
CA CYS A 42 -3.61 -5.83 1.71
C CYS A 42 -4.55 -5.90 2.92
N ASP A 43 -4.36 -5.08 3.95
CA ASP A 43 -5.33 -4.97 5.05
C ASP A 43 -6.58 -4.15 4.61
N PRO A 44 -7.80 -4.74 4.60
CA PRO A 44 -9.04 -4.02 4.26
C PRO A 44 -9.29 -2.79 5.13
N ARG A 45 -8.71 -2.72 6.32
CA ARG A 45 -8.85 -1.60 7.27
C ARG A 45 -7.79 -0.53 7.11
N SER A 46 -6.74 -0.78 6.33
CA SER A 46 -5.65 0.18 6.09
C SER A 46 -6.01 1.10 4.91
N PRO A 47 -6.18 2.42 5.14
CA PRO A 47 -6.44 3.36 4.04
C PRO A 47 -5.31 3.37 3.01
N ASP A 48 -4.06 3.22 3.47
CA ASP A 48 -2.87 3.22 2.62
C ASP A 48 -2.80 1.97 1.75
N ALA A 49 -3.13 0.79 2.31
CA ALA A 49 -3.19 -0.45 1.52
C ALA A 49 -4.30 -0.40 0.46
N ASN A 50 -5.46 0.15 0.82
CA ASN A 50 -6.55 0.36 -0.14
C ASN A 50 -6.18 1.38 -1.22
N ALA A 51 -5.44 2.45 -0.88
CA ALA A 51 -4.95 3.40 -1.86
C ALA A 51 -3.96 2.75 -2.83
N ALA A 52 -3.02 1.96 -2.32
CA ALA A 52 -2.07 1.21 -3.15
C ALA A 52 -2.80 0.20 -4.07
N CYS A 53 -3.76 -0.56 -3.54
CA CYS A 53 -4.58 -1.49 -4.33
C CYS A 53 -5.36 -0.77 -5.44
N ARG A 54 -5.98 0.37 -5.11
CA ARG A 54 -6.70 1.20 -6.10
C ARG A 54 -5.77 1.65 -7.22
N ASP A 55 -4.59 2.14 -6.87
CA ASP A 55 -3.65 2.67 -7.84
C ASP A 55 -3.12 1.54 -8.74
N VAL A 56 -2.78 0.38 -8.17
CA VAL A 56 -2.34 -0.82 -8.90
C VAL A 56 -3.38 -1.25 -9.94
N CYS A 57 -4.64 -1.36 -9.55
CA CYS A 57 -5.71 -1.71 -10.49
C CYS A 57 -5.93 -0.60 -11.53
N HIS A 58 -5.98 0.66 -11.11
CA HIS A 58 -6.25 1.80 -12.00
C HIS A 58 -5.18 1.96 -13.08
N TYR A 59 -3.91 1.98 -12.69
CA TYR A 59 -2.79 2.15 -13.59
C TYR A 59 -2.39 0.84 -14.30
N GLY A 60 -2.74 -0.32 -13.74
CA GLY A 60 -2.52 -1.63 -14.36
C GLY A 60 -3.47 -1.94 -15.52
N GLY A 61 -4.61 -1.23 -15.63
CA GLY A 61 -5.54 -1.36 -16.76
C GLY A 61 -7.02 -1.31 -16.39
N CYS A 62 -7.38 -1.54 -15.13
CA CYS A 62 -8.74 -1.46 -14.63
C CYS A 62 -9.03 -0.08 -14.00
N ARG A 63 -9.47 0.89 -14.80
CA ARG A 63 -9.68 2.29 -14.35
C ARG A 63 -10.66 2.47 -13.19
N ARG A 64 -11.45 1.46 -12.85
CA ARG A 64 -12.35 1.43 -11.66
C ARG A 64 -11.57 1.33 -10.34
N GLY A 65 -10.27 1.05 -10.40
CA GLY A 65 -9.45 0.84 -9.23
C GLY A 65 -9.74 -0.50 -8.57
N GLY A 66 -9.52 -0.58 -7.26
CA GLY A 66 -9.66 -1.81 -6.49
C GLY A 66 -9.70 -1.54 -5.00
N GLN A 67 -9.94 -2.60 -4.22
CA GLN A 67 -10.03 -2.57 -2.78
C GLN A 67 -9.39 -3.83 -2.15
N CYS A 68 -8.82 -3.68 -0.96
CA CYS A 68 -8.35 -4.84 -0.21
C CYS A 68 -9.53 -5.63 0.35
N GLU A 69 -9.51 -6.95 0.17
CA GLU A 69 -10.53 -7.88 0.66
C GLU A 69 -9.90 -9.08 1.39
N ASP A 70 -10.70 -9.67 2.28
CA ASP A 70 -10.33 -10.90 2.99
C ASP A 70 -10.81 -12.13 2.20
N GLY A 71 -9.86 -12.98 1.79
CA GLY A 71 -10.13 -14.24 1.11
C GLY A 71 -10.13 -15.43 2.05
N VAL A 72 -11.13 -16.30 1.92
CA VAL A 72 -11.31 -17.49 2.78
C VAL A 72 -10.13 -18.48 2.67
N LEU A 73 -9.49 -18.58 1.49
CA LEU A 73 -8.41 -19.54 1.22
C LEU A 73 -7.08 -18.90 0.81
N LEU A 74 -7.12 -17.68 0.26
CA LEU A 74 -5.94 -16.99 -0.28
C LEU A 74 -5.30 -16.01 0.72
N GLY A 75 -5.88 -15.87 1.90
CA GLY A 75 -5.55 -14.77 2.80
C GLY A 75 -6.07 -13.44 2.25
N ARG A 76 -5.36 -12.35 2.53
CA ARG A 76 -5.71 -11.01 2.07
C ARG A 76 -5.28 -10.78 0.62
N PHE A 77 -6.11 -10.08 -0.15
CA PHE A 77 -5.85 -9.81 -1.57
C PHE A 77 -6.41 -8.45 -1.99
N CYS A 78 -5.97 -7.96 -3.14
CA CYS A 78 -6.49 -6.76 -3.79
C CYS A 78 -7.49 -7.17 -4.88
N HIS A 79 -8.76 -6.82 -4.71
CA HIS A 79 -9.81 -7.02 -5.70
C HIS A 79 -9.89 -5.82 -6.65
N CYS A 80 -9.68 -6.03 -7.95
CA CYS A 80 -9.89 -4.97 -8.95
C CYS A 80 -11.35 -4.90 -9.37
N ASN A 81 -11.97 -3.74 -9.18
CA ASN A 81 -13.42 -3.59 -9.25
C ASN A 81 -14.01 -3.88 -10.63
N CYS A 82 -15.14 -4.57 -10.62
CA CYS A 82 -16.20 -4.43 -11.60
C CYS A 82 -17.07 -3.20 -11.24
#